data_AF-A0A3S1C3B6-F1
#
_entry.id   AF-A0A3S1C3B6-F1
#
_cell.length_a   1.000
_cell.length_b   1.000
_cell.length_c   1.000
_cell.angle_alpha   90.00
_cell.angle_beta   90.00
_cell.angle_gamma   90.00
#
_symmetry.space_group_name_H-M   'P 1'
#
loop_
_entity.id
_entity.type
_entity.pdbx_description
1 polymer ?
#
loop_
_entity_poly.entity_id
_entity_poly.type
_entity_poly.pdbx_seq_one_letter_code
_entity_poly.pdbx_strand_id
1 'polypeptide(L)'
;MQCLRVADVSLVELNGWKAYLMFSEDVQSIEIWDADATKVSDREYILVNKSYNPVQHIGDWLCLSFLGRVEGNGDISPETTVYIEGMDEPTDELECEEEL
;
A
#
# COMPACT_ATOMS: atom_id res chain seq x y z
N MET A 1 3.40 10.33 -9.29
CA MET A 1 3.93 9.46 -8.22
C MET A 1 2.83 9.37 -7.19
N GLN A 2 2.37 8.18 -6.83
CA GLN A 2 1.21 8.03 -5.95
C GLN A 2 1.71 7.60 -4.58
N CYS A 3 1.60 8.49 -3.61
CA CYS A 3 1.86 8.15 -2.22
C CYS A 3 0.59 7.53 -1.65
N LEU A 4 0.71 6.48 -0.83
CA LEU A 4 -0.39 5.90 -0.08
C LEU A 4 -0.01 5.91 1.40
N ARG A 5 -0.70 6.71 2.20
CA ARG A 5 -0.61 6.61 3.65
C ARG A 5 -1.65 5.62 4.10
N VAL A 6 -1.21 4.58 4.79
CA VAL A 6 -2.10 3.58 5.40
C VAL A 6 -1.95 3.76 6.90
N ALA A 7 -3.03 4.11 7.60
CA ALA A 7 -3.00 4.16 9.05
C ALA A 7 -2.78 2.75 9.59
N ASP A 8 -1.82 2.56 10.51
CA ASP A 8 -1.81 1.34 11.29
C ASP A 8 -2.86 1.43 12.42
N VAL A 9 -4.11 1.06 12.12
CA VAL A 9 -5.18 0.93 13.14
C VAL A 9 -5.14 -0.39 13.91
N SER A 10 -4.07 -1.19 13.76
CA SER A 10 -3.94 -2.45 14.47
C SER A 10 -4.01 -2.21 15.98
N LEU A 11 -4.88 -2.97 16.64
CA LEU A 11 -4.98 -3.02 18.10
C LEU A 11 -3.90 -3.90 18.74
N VAL A 12 -2.98 -4.45 17.92
CA VAL A 12 -1.87 -5.33 18.34
C VAL A 12 -0.56 -4.93 17.67
N GLU A 13 0.57 -5.25 18.29
CA GLU A 13 1.89 -5.03 17.67
C GLU A 13 2.12 -6.01 16.52
N LEU A 14 2.56 -5.50 15.36
CA LEU A 14 2.96 -6.32 14.23
C LEU A 14 4.47 -6.54 14.26
N ASN A 15 4.89 -7.81 14.22
CA ASN A 15 6.30 -8.22 14.11
C ASN A 15 6.56 -8.82 12.73
N GLY A 16 6.32 -8.00 11.72
CA GLY A 16 6.18 -8.36 10.31
C GLY A 16 4.75 -8.06 9.85
N TRP A 17 4.63 -7.46 8.67
CA TRP A 17 3.35 -7.10 8.09
C TRP A 17 3.28 -7.56 6.64
N LYS A 18 2.06 -7.92 6.23
CA LYS A 18 1.72 -8.32 4.87
C LYS A 18 0.47 -7.58 4.46
N ALA A 19 0.58 -6.80 3.39
CA ALA A 19 -0.52 -6.03 2.83
C ALA A 19 -0.94 -6.57 1.46
N TYR A 20 -2.20 -6.40 1.14
CA TYR A 20 -2.80 -6.62 -0.16
C TYR A 20 -3.16 -5.26 -0.73
N LEU A 21 -2.57 -4.94 -1.87
CA LEU A 21 -2.80 -3.71 -2.61
C LEU A 21 -3.67 -4.04 -3.83
N MET A 22 -4.81 -3.37 -3.93
CA MET A 22 -5.81 -3.59 -4.97
C MET A 22 -6.02 -2.30 -5.76
N PHE A 23 -6.15 -2.42 -7.09
CA PHE A 23 -6.40 -1.29 -7.99
C PHE A 23 -7.78 -1.43 -8.66
N SER A 24 -8.49 -0.31 -8.83
CA SER A 24 -9.78 -0.28 -9.54
C SER A 24 -9.63 -0.52 -11.05
N GLU A 25 -8.44 -0.27 -11.60
CA GLU A 25 -8.07 -0.41 -13.00
C GLU A 25 -6.73 -1.16 -13.16
N ASP A 26 -6.41 -1.60 -14.38
CA ASP A 26 -5.23 -2.42 -14.65
C ASP A 26 -3.94 -1.58 -14.53
N VAL A 27 -2.98 -2.07 -13.74
CA VAL A 27 -1.66 -1.49 -13.53
C VAL A 27 -0.58 -2.48 -13.98
N GLN A 28 0.21 -2.09 -14.98
CA GLN A 28 1.26 -2.96 -15.55
C GLN A 28 2.31 -3.38 -14.52
N SER A 29 2.75 -2.43 -13.70
CA SER A 29 3.80 -2.64 -12.72
C SER A 29 3.77 -1.55 -11.67
N ILE A 30 4.21 -1.89 -10.45
CA ILE A 30 4.52 -0.91 -9.41
C ILE A 30 6.02 -0.94 -9.08
N GLU A 31 6.55 0.20 -8.69
CA GLU A 31 7.84 0.33 -8.02
C GLU A 31 7.59 0.85 -6.60
N ILE A 32 8.07 0.14 -5.59
CA ILE A 32 7.86 0.46 -4.16
C ILE A 32 9.21 0.39 -3.43
N TRP A 33 9.46 1.35 -2.56
CA TRP A 33 10.74 1.47 -1.85
C TRP A 33 10.72 0.79 -0.49
N ASP A 34 9.60 0.85 0.22
CA ASP A 34 9.49 0.40 1.61
C ASP A 34 8.99 -1.04 1.79
N ALA A 35 8.71 -1.73 0.69
CA ALA A 35 8.19 -3.09 0.69
C ALA A 35 8.85 -3.96 -0.39
N ASP A 36 8.73 -5.27 -0.25
CA ASP A 36 8.86 -6.19 -1.36
C ASP A 36 7.48 -6.45 -1.95
N ALA A 37 7.31 -6.14 -3.24
CA ALA A 37 6.05 -6.32 -3.95
C ALA A 37 6.07 -7.59 -4.81
N THR A 38 5.04 -8.42 -4.68
CA THR A 38 4.77 -9.57 -5.54
C THR A 38 3.49 -9.31 -6.31
N LYS A 39 3.58 -9.27 -7.64
CA LYS A 39 2.41 -9.13 -8.51
C LYS A 39 1.61 -10.43 -8.53
N VAL A 40 0.32 -10.35 -8.18
CA VAL A 40 -0.63 -11.46 -8.26
C VAL A 40 -1.44 -11.37 -9.55
N SER A 41 -1.89 -10.17 -9.91
CA SER A 41 -2.56 -9.85 -11.16
C SER A 41 -2.28 -8.40 -11.59
N ASP A 42 -2.85 -7.94 -12.69
CA ASP A 42 -2.75 -6.52 -13.10
C ASP A 42 -3.44 -5.57 -12.10
N ARG A 43 -4.30 -6.08 -11.21
CA ARG A 43 -5.03 -5.28 -10.21
C ARG A 43 -4.66 -5.62 -8.77
N GLU A 44 -3.77 -6.57 -8.55
CA GLU A 44 -3.50 -7.08 -7.20
C GLU A 44 -2.01 -7.34 -6.98
N TYR A 45 -1.51 -6.80 -5.88
CA TYR A 45 -0.15 -6.99 -5.40
C TYR A 45 -0.16 -7.38 -3.93
N ILE A 46 0.72 -8.30 -3.56
CA ILE A 46 1.05 -8.60 -2.17
C ILE A 46 2.31 -7.84 -1.81
N LEU A 47 2.25 -7.03 -0.76
CA LEU A 47 3.36 -6.28 -0.20
C LEU A 47 3.80 -6.94 1.10
N VAL A 48 5.10 -7.13 1.27
CA VAL A 48 5.69 -7.64 2.51
C VAL A 48 6.74 -6.65 2.99
N ASN A 49 6.80 -6.46 4.30
CA ASN A 49 7.80 -5.61 4.92
C ASN A 49 9.23 -6.01 4.52
N LYS A 50 10.12 -5.01 4.43
CA LYS A 50 11.56 -5.27 4.36
C LYS A 50 12.10 -5.62 5.74
N SER A 51 13.32 -6.15 5.77
CA SER A 51 13.96 -6.55 7.03
C SER A 51 14.23 -5.40 8.00
N TYR A 52 14.24 -4.16 7.52
CA TYR A 52 14.53 -2.98 8.34
C TYR A 52 13.26 -2.30 8.92
N ASN A 53 12.06 -2.61 8.42
CA ASN A 53 10.79 -2.05 8.88
C ASN A 53 9.73 -3.11 9.27
N PRO A 54 10.08 -4.22 9.98
CA PRO A 54 9.11 -5.25 10.33
C PRO A 54 8.18 -4.84 11.47
N VAL A 55 8.62 -3.99 12.39
CA VAL A 55 7.85 -3.64 13.59
C VAL A 55 6.93 -2.46 13.29
N GLN A 56 5.65 -2.60 13.61
CA GLN A 56 4.69 -1.49 13.70
C GLN A 56 4.02 -1.55 15.07
N HIS A 57 3.99 -0.42 15.78
CA HIS A 57 3.32 -0.34 17.07
C HIS A 57 1.85 0.05 16.90
N ILE A 58 1.07 -0.25 17.93
CA ILE A 58 -0.37 0.07 17.98
C ILE A 58 -0.57 1.58 17.77
N GLY A 59 -1.33 1.95 16.74
CA GLY A 59 -1.65 3.34 16.40
C GLY A 59 -0.56 4.08 15.62
N ASP A 60 0.49 3.39 15.15
CA ASP A 60 1.43 3.96 14.19
C ASP A 60 0.78 4.16 12.82
N TRP A 61 1.52 4.73 11.87
CA TRP A 61 1.08 4.86 10.48
C TRP A 61 2.04 4.11 9.59
N LEU A 62 1.52 3.17 8.79
CA LEU A 62 2.29 2.51 7.75
C LEU A 62 2.21 3.33 6.44
N CYS A 63 3.19 4.19 6.24
CA CYS A 63 3.29 4.98 5.01
C CYS A 63 3.96 4.15 3.90
N LEU A 64 3.29 3.97 2.77
CA LEU A 64 3.80 3.25 1.59
C LEU A 64 3.77 4.16 0.36
N SER A 65 4.93 4.54 -0.15
CA SER A 65 5.01 5.27 -1.42
C SER A 65 5.32 4.33 -2.57
N PHE A 66 4.58 4.44 -3.68
CA PHE A 66 4.87 3.65 -4.88
C PHE A 66 4.65 4.44 -6.18
N LEU A 67 5.22 3.90 -7.26
CA LEU A 67 5.03 4.42 -8.61
C LEU A 67 4.34 3.35 -9.45
N GLY A 68 3.05 3.54 -9.72
CA GLY A 68 2.30 2.71 -10.66
C GLY A 68 2.54 3.11 -12.12
N ARG A 69 2.65 2.13 -13.01
CA ARG A 69 2.68 2.32 -14.46
C ARG A 69 1.42 1.72 -15.07
N VAL A 70 0.69 2.52 -15.85
CA VAL A 70 -0.59 2.15 -16.48
C VAL A 70 -0.47 2.11 -18.01
N GLU A 71 -1.28 1.29 -18.68
CA GLU A 71 -1.42 1.35 -20.15
C GLU A 71 -2.37 2.48 -20.58
N GLY A 72 -2.04 3.12 -21.72
CA GLY A 72 -2.88 4.15 -22.33
C GLY A 72 -2.31 5.56 -22.24
N ASN A 73 -3.01 6.53 -22.83
CA ASN A 73 -2.55 7.91 -23.00
C ASN A 73 -2.61 8.77 -21.71
N GLY A 74 -2.44 8.14 -20.55
CA GLY A 74 -2.21 8.83 -19.27
C GLY A 74 -3.43 9.50 -18.62
N ASP A 75 -4.64 9.18 -19.07
CA ASP A 75 -5.89 9.76 -18.53
C ASP A 75 -6.68 8.76 -17.67
N ILE A 76 -5.97 7.92 -16.92
CA ILE A 76 -6.56 7.05 -15.90
C ILE A 76 -5.85 7.29 -14.56
N SER A 77 -6.63 7.27 -13.49
CA SER A 77 -6.16 7.45 -12.11
C SER A 77 -6.77 6.34 -11.27
N PRO A 78 -6.17 5.14 -11.22
CA PRO A 78 -6.71 4.01 -10.50
C PRO A 78 -6.90 4.35 -9.02
N GLU A 79 -8.10 4.09 -8.51
CA GLU A 79 -8.34 4.09 -7.08
C GLU A 79 -7.60 2.88 -6.50
N THR A 80 -7.00 3.09 -5.33
CA THR A 80 -6.17 2.07 -4.67
C THR A 80 -6.81 1.73 -3.34
N THR A 81 -6.98 0.45 -3.05
CA THR A 81 -7.41 -0.03 -1.73
C THR A 81 -6.30 -0.89 -1.14
N VAL A 82 -6.12 -0.81 0.17
CA VAL A 82 -5.11 -1.59 0.88
C VAL A 82 -5.75 -2.33 2.05
N TYR A 83 -5.32 -3.55 2.26
CA TYR A 83 -5.72 -4.38 3.39
C TYR A 83 -4.49 -5.04 4.00
N ILE A 84 -4.29 -4.95 5.30
CA ILE A 84 -3.15 -5.59 6.00
C ILE A 84 -3.70 -6.75 6.84
N GLU A 85 -3.03 -7.90 6.76
CA GLU A 85 -3.41 -9.07 7.57
C GLU A 85 -3.32 -8.73 9.06
N GLY A 86 -4.40 -9.00 9.81
CA GLY A 86 -4.44 -8.76 11.24
C GLY A 86 -4.95 -7.38 11.66
N MET A 87 -5.34 -6.53 10.70
CA MET A 87 -6.08 -5.31 10.98
C MET A 87 -7.58 -5.51 10.89
N ASP A 88 -8.30 -4.97 11.88
CA ASP A 88 -9.75 -4.83 11.84
C ASP A 88 -10.10 -3.60 10.99
N GLU A 89 -10.53 -3.86 9.75
CA GLU A 89 -11.05 -2.93 8.74
C GLU A 89 -10.04 -2.03 7.99
N PRO A 90 -10.18 -1.88 6.66
CA PRO A 90 -9.40 -0.91 5.88
C PRO A 90 -9.87 0.49 6.27
N THR A 91 -8.95 1.36 6.70
CA THR A 91 -9.26 2.77 6.88
C THR A 91 -9.42 3.43 5.53
N ASP A 92 -10.63 3.89 5.21
CA ASP A 92 -10.96 4.65 4.00
C ASP A 92 -10.31 6.05 3.95
N GLU A 93 -9.47 6.41 4.91
CA GLU A 93 -8.76 7.70 4.95
C GLU A 93 -7.44 7.61 4.18
N LEU A 94 -7.57 7.49 2.85
CA LEU A 94 -6.46 7.55 1.90
C LEU A 94 -6.07 9.02 1.62
N GLU A 95 -5.66 9.75 2.64
CA GLU A 95 -5.17 11.12 2.45
C GLU A 95 -3.64 11.16 2.56
N CYS A 96 -2.97 11.28 1.41
CA CYS A 96 -1.62 11.79 1.36
C CYS A 96 -1.68 13.30 1.31
N GLU A 97 -1.44 13.97 2.43
CA GLU A 97 -0.97 15.35 2.38
C GLU A 97 0.37 15.36 1.61
N GLU A 98 0.35 15.94 0.41
CA GLU A 98 1.52 16.43 -0.29
C GLU A 98 2.19 17.47 0.63
N GLU A 99 3.22 17.07 1.38
CA GLU A 99 4.13 18.07 1.92
C GLU A 99 5.00 18.59 0.77
N LEU A 100 4.69 19.83 0.35
CA LEU A 100 5.46 20.67 -0.57
C LEU A 100 6.85 21.02 -0.01
#